data_AF-A0A2I0QKP9-F1
#
_entry.id   AF-A0A2I0QKP9-F1
#
_cell.length_a   1.000
_cell.length_b   1.000
_cell.length_c   1.000
_cell.angle_alpha   90.00
_cell.angle_beta   90.00
_cell.angle_gamma   90.00
#
_symmetry.space_group_name_H-M   'P 1'
#
loop_
_entity.id
_entity.type
_entity.pdbx_description
1 polymer ?
#
loop_
_entity_poly.entity_id
_entity_poly.type
_entity_poly.pdbx_seq_one_letter_code
_entity_poly.pdbx_strand_id
1 'polypeptide(L)'
;MKNKNISCPKCKGENVIRKGRQNTKFGFVQLFYCKDCQRKFAGRGLKNKTYGHGVIMNTINYYDIGNTLEESARHINRRFKVNVTKSSVHRWVMEFKNICTYYKFRAMVLKNYGKEIIFGKTFEHRGLAYNFKYHKGKLDILCNSNELSSLREYINRFESGCPIRFFEEDERCSQLMINIKNKRE
;
A
#
# COMPACT_ATOMS: atom_id res chain seq x y z
N MET A 1 9.32 -25.54 -8.99
CA MET A 1 8.35 -24.45 -8.72
C MET A 1 7.38 -24.94 -7.64
N LYS A 2 7.43 -24.37 -6.43
CA LYS A 2 6.64 -24.87 -5.27
C LYS A 2 5.14 -24.75 -5.56
N ASN A 3 4.40 -25.87 -5.47
CA ASN A 3 2.95 -25.91 -5.52
C ASN A 3 2.41 -24.95 -4.44
N LYS A 4 1.68 -23.91 -4.85
CA LYS A 4 0.81 -23.19 -3.91
C LYS A 4 -0.19 -24.23 -3.38
N ASN A 5 -0.22 -24.46 -2.06
CA ASN A 5 -1.30 -25.18 -1.42
C ASN A 5 -2.58 -24.35 -1.63
N ILE A 6 -3.38 -24.76 -2.60
CA ILE A 6 -4.64 -24.09 -2.95
C ILE A 6 -5.72 -24.75 -2.12
N SER A 7 -6.12 -24.07 -1.05
CA SER A 7 -7.24 -24.49 -0.21
C SER A 7 -8.56 -23.87 -0.70
N CYS A 8 -9.66 -24.53 -0.39
CA CYS A 8 -10.97 -24.03 -0.74
C CYS A 8 -11.30 -22.74 0.05
N PRO A 9 -11.66 -21.62 -0.58
CA PRO A 9 -11.99 -20.38 0.13
C PRO A 9 -13.30 -20.42 0.93
N LYS A 10 -14.06 -21.53 0.88
CA LYS A 10 -15.32 -21.69 1.62
C LYS A 10 -15.19 -22.63 2.81
N CYS A 11 -14.71 -23.86 2.58
CA CYS A 11 -14.56 -24.86 3.65
C CYS A 11 -13.12 -25.01 4.16
N LYS A 12 -12.15 -24.29 3.58
CA LYS A 12 -10.71 -24.41 3.85
C LYS A 12 -10.11 -25.80 3.59
N GLY A 13 -10.89 -26.74 3.05
CA GLY A 13 -10.43 -28.08 2.70
C GLY A 13 -9.34 -28.07 1.63
N GLU A 14 -8.45 -29.05 1.71
CA GLU A 14 -7.29 -29.21 0.83
C GLU A 14 -7.57 -30.13 -0.37
N ASN A 15 -8.70 -30.86 -0.36
CA ASN A 15 -9.11 -31.73 -1.46
C ASN A 15 -9.63 -30.92 -2.66
N VAL A 16 -8.70 -30.27 -3.36
CA VAL A 16 -8.96 -29.38 -4.49
C VAL A 16 -8.34 -29.93 -5.77
N ILE A 17 -9.16 -30.07 -6.82
CA ILE A 17 -8.72 -30.46 -8.16
C ILE A 17 -8.80 -29.29 -9.14
N ARG A 18 -7.96 -29.29 -10.19
CA ARG A 18 -8.08 -28.35 -11.31
C ARG A 18 -9.29 -28.74 -12.17
N LYS A 19 -10.18 -27.78 -12.48
CA LYS A 19 -11.41 -28.03 -13.26
C LYS A 19 -11.57 -26.99 -14.38
N GLY A 20 -10.75 -27.12 -15.41
CA GLY A 20 -10.81 -26.29 -16.62
C GLY A 20 -10.29 -24.87 -16.44
N ARG A 21 -10.55 -24.02 -17.44
CA ARG A 21 -10.13 -22.62 -17.48
C ARG A 21 -11.31 -21.73 -17.82
N GLN A 22 -11.32 -20.51 -17.30
CA GLN A 22 -12.30 -19.48 -17.64
C GLN A 22 -11.62 -18.33 -18.37
N ASN A 23 -12.17 -17.93 -19.51
CA ASN A 23 -11.66 -16.79 -20.28
C ASN A 23 -12.14 -15.51 -19.62
N THR A 24 -11.23 -14.56 -19.42
CA THR A 24 -11.58 -13.23 -18.93
C THR A 24 -10.89 -12.18 -19.79
N LYS A 25 -11.30 -10.91 -19.62
CA LYS A 25 -10.74 -9.77 -20.35
C LYS A 25 -9.20 -9.68 -20.27
N PHE A 26 -8.60 -10.20 -19.20
CA PHE A 26 -7.15 -10.17 -18.95
C PHE A 26 -6.49 -11.54 -19.08
N GLY A 27 -7.10 -12.46 -19.82
CA GLY A 27 -6.59 -13.81 -20.06
C GLY A 27 -7.32 -14.91 -19.29
N PHE A 28 -6.74 -16.10 -19.32
CA PHE A 28 -7.35 -17.31 -18.76
C PHE A 28 -7.13 -17.41 -17.26
N VAL A 29 -8.13 -17.93 -16.57
CA VAL A 29 -8.08 -18.20 -15.14
C VAL A 29 -8.20 -19.68 -14.92
N GLN A 30 -7.29 -20.24 -14.13
CA GLN A 30 -7.43 -21.61 -13.68
C GLN A 30 -8.61 -21.71 -12.71
N LEU A 31 -9.58 -22.56 -13.06
CA LEU A 31 -10.67 -22.94 -12.18
C LEU A 31 -10.28 -24.17 -11.37
N PHE A 32 -10.78 -24.22 -10.15
CA PHE A 32 -10.59 -25.29 -9.19
C PHE A 32 -11.95 -25.78 -8.69
N TYR A 33 -11.99 -27.04 -8.29
CA TYR A 33 -13.17 -27.68 -7.71
C TYR A 33 -12.78 -28.35 -6.40
N CYS A 34 -13.46 -27.97 -5.33
CA CYS A 34 -13.30 -28.62 -4.04
C CYS A 34 -14.21 -29.85 -3.96
N LYS A 35 -13.65 -31.01 -3.65
CA LYS A 35 -14.42 -32.25 -3.46
C LYS A 35 -15.20 -32.24 -2.15
N ASP A 36 -14.70 -31.59 -1.10
CA ASP A 36 -15.35 -31.58 0.22
C ASP A 36 -16.65 -30.78 0.23
N CYS A 37 -16.66 -29.58 -0.38
CA CYS A 37 -17.84 -28.72 -0.43
C CYS A 37 -18.52 -28.67 -1.80
N GLN A 38 -18.04 -29.45 -2.76
CA GLN A 38 -18.55 -29.59 -4.12
C GLN A 38 -18.69 -28.27 -4.92
N ARG A 39 -17.92 -27.23 -4.56
CA ARG A 39 -17.99 -25.92 -5.23
C ARG A 39 -16.79 -25.65 -6.13
N LYS A 40 -17.06 -24.93 -7.22
CA LYS A 40 -16.06 -24.36 -8.12
C LYS A 40 -15.58 -23.01 -7.61
N PHE A 41 -14.30 -22.71 -7.75
CA PHE A 41 -13.73 -21.40 -7.46
C PHE A 41 -12.57 -21.09 -8.41
N ALA A 42 -12.30 -19.80 -8.60
CA ALA A 42 -11.16 -19.34 -9.37
C ALA A 42 -9.90 -19.27 -8.48
N GLY A 43 -8.73 -19.57 -9.03
CA GLY A 43 -7.44 -19.42 -8.32
C GLY A 43 -7.01 -17.97 -8.06
N ARG A 44 -7.90 -16.99 -8.22
CA ARG A 44 -7.62 -15.59 -7.91
C ARG A 44 -8.06 -15.28 -6.48
N GLY A 45 -7.27 -14.47 -5.79
CA GLY A 45 -7.56 -14.07 -4.39
C GLY A 45 -8.78 -13.16 -4.23
N LEU A 46 -9.15 -12.37 -5.25
CA LEU A 46 -10.32 -11.48 -5.18
C LEU A 46 -11.48 -12.02 -6.01
N LYS A 47 -12.61 -12.29 -5.35
CA LYS A 47 -13.85 -12.73 -5.99
C LYS A 47 -14.52 -11.55 -6.72
N ASN A 48 -15.15 -11.83 -7.86
CA ASN A 48 -15.98 -10.89 -8.62
C ASN A 48 -15.27 -9.57 -8.99
N LYS A 49 -13.95 -9.60 -9.19
CA LYS A 49 -13.18 -8.46 -9.68
C LYS A 49 -12.57 -8.76 -11.03
N THR A 50 -12.76 -7.83 -11.97
CA THR A 50 -12.14 -7.89 -13.29
C THR A 50 -10.64 -7.63 -13.18
N TYR A 51 -10.23 -6.66 -12.36
CA TYR A 51 -8.84 -6.25 -12.18
C TYR A 51 -8.17 -7.02 -11.05
N GLY A 52 -6.88 -7.30 -11.19
CA GLY A 52 -6.07 -7.94 -10.16
C GLY A 52 -5.89 -7.05 -8.92
N HIS A 53 -5.61 -7.67 -7.76
CA HIS A 53 -5.41 -6.96 -6.49
C HIS A 53 -4.32 -5.88 -6.57
N GLY A 54 -3.24 -6.13 -7.31
CA GLY A 54 -2.17 -5.15 -7.50
C GLY A 54 -2.64 -3.86 -8.18
N VAL A 55 -3.54 -3.95 -9.16
CA VAL A 55 -4.11 -2.77 -9.85
C VAL A 55 -4.99 -1.98 -8.89
N ILE A 56 -5.87 -2.68 -8.17
CA ILE A 56 -6.81 -2.06 -7.22
C ILE A 56 -6.04 -1.37 -6.09
N MET A 57 -5.08 -2.06 -5.47
CA MET A 57 -4.30 -1.52 -4.34
C MET A 57 -3.47 -0.31 -4.77
N ASN A 58 -2.79 -0.37 -5.91
CA ASN A 58 -2.02 0.78 -6.40
C ASN A 58 -2.93 1.96 -6.77
N THR A 59 -4.14 1.70 -7.27
CA THR A 59 -5.11 2.76 -7.57
C THR A 59 -5.52 3.50 -6.30
N ILE A 60 -5.84 2.77 -5.22
CA ILE A 60 -6.18 3.36 -3.92
C ILE A 60 -4.97 4.12 -3.36
N ASN A 61 -3.76 3.57 -3.48
CA ASN A 61 -2.55 4.28 -3.06
C ASN A 61 -2.35 5.60 -3.81
N TYR A 62 -2.57 5.65 -5.13
CA TYR A 62 -2.51 6.90 -5.89
C TYR A 62 -3.53 7.92 -5.38
N TYR A 63 -4.74 7.47 -5.05
CA TYR A 63 -5.77 8.34 -4.49
C TYR A 63 -5.41 8.86 -3.09
N ASP A 64 -4.82 8.01 -2.24
CA ASP A 64 -4.44 8.33 -0.86
C ASP A 64 -3.25 9.31 -0.79
N ILE A 65 -2.32 9.28 -1.74
CA ILE A 65 -1.23 10.27 -1.83
C ILE A 65 -1.68 11.64 -2.37
N GLY A 66 -2.99 11.85 -2.56
CA GLY A 66 -3.59 13.16 -2.83
C GLY A 66 -4.11 13.36 -4.25
N ASN A 67 -3.96 12.38 -5.14
CA ASN A 67 -4.49 12.49 -6.50
C ASN A 67 -6.03 12.45 -6.52
N THR A 68 -6.63 13.09 -7.52
CA THR A 68 -8.05 12.93 -7.83
C THR A 68 -8.37 11.52 -8.33
N LEU A 69 -9.66 11.20 -8.47
CA LEU A 69 -10.09 9.90 -9.00
C LEU A 69 -9.62 9.72 -10.46
N GLU A 70 -9.66 10.80 -11.24
CA GLU A 70 -9.23 10.88 -12.64
C GLU A 70 -7.71 10.76 -12.76
N GLU A 71 -6.96 11.49 -11.94
CA GLU A 71 -5.50 11.40 -11.90
C GLU A 71 -5.06 9.98 -11.50
N SER A 72 -5.71 9.38 -10.49
CA SER A 72 -5.43 8.01 -10.05
C SER A 72 -5.69 6.98 -11.16
N ALA A 73 -6.81 7.13 -11.89
CA ALA A 73 -7.11 6.31 -13.06
C ALA A 73 -6.04 6.47 -14.17
N ARG A 74 -5.63 7.71 -14.46
CA ARG A 74 -4.60 8.00 -15.46
C ARG A 74 -3.25 7.36 -15.09
N HIS A 75 -2.83 7.48 -13.83
CA HIS A 75 -1.58 6.89 -13.35
C HIS A 75 -1.58 5.36 -13.42
N ILE A 76 -2.67 4.71 -12.98
CA ILE A 76 -2.75 3.24 -13.02
C ILE A 76 -2.82 2.71 -14.45
N ASN A 77 -3.55 3.39 -15.33
CA ASN A 77 -3.66 3.00 -16.74
C ASN A 77 -2.31 3.06 -17.45
N ARG A 78 -1.52 4.11 -17.17
CA ARG A 78 -0.15 4.25 -17.71
C ARG A 78 0.77 3.14 -17.21
N ARG A 79 0.72 2.84 -15.91
CA ARG A 79 1.64 1.89 -15.25
C ARG A 79 1.34 0.43 -15.59
N PHE A 80 0.08 0.03 -15.53
CA PHE A 80 -0.32 -1.38 -15.71
C PHE A 80 -0.85 -1.68 -17.12
N LYS A 81 -0.88 -0.69 -18.02
CA LYS A 81 -1.42 -0.82 -19.39
C LYS A 81 -2.85 -1.36 -19.40
N VAL A 82 -3.69 -0.78 -18.54
CA VAL A 82 -5.10 -1.13 -18.37
C VAL A 82 -6.00 0.08 -18.65
N ASN A 83 -7.32 -0.13 -18.69
CA ASN A 83 -8.32 0.91 -18.91
C ASN A 83 -9.32 1.01 -17.75
N VAL A 84 -8.83 1.47 -16.60
CA VAL A 84 -9.61 1.80 -15.41
C VAL A 84 -10.29 3.15 -15.60
N THR A 85 -11.59 3.20 -15.30
CA THR A 85 -12.40 4.42 -15.35
C THR A 85 -12.48 5.11 -13.98
N LYS A 86 -12.75 6.41 -13.94
CA LYS A 86 -13.03 7.17 -12.71
C LYS A 86 -14.05 6.46 -11.80
N SER A 87 -15.15 5.98 -12.38
CA SER A 87 -16.21 5.28 -11.63
C SER A 87 -15.73 3.98 -11.00
N SER A 88 -14.78 3.28 -11.64
CA SER A 88 -14.14 2.08 -11.07
C SER A 88 -13.28 2.43 -9.86
N VAL A 89 -12.50 3.52 -9.97
CA VAL A 89 -11.70 4.05 -8.84
C VAL A 89 -12.59 4.39 -7.66
N HIS A 90 -13.65 5.18 -7.89
CA HIS A 90 -14.61 5.55 -6.85
C HIS A 90 -15.21 4.32 -6.17
N ARG A 91 -15.64 3.33 -6.95
CA ARG A 91 -16.21 2.09 -6.43
C ARG A 91 -15.23 1.35 -5.52
N TRP A 92 -13.95 1.25 -5.90
CA TRP A 92 -12.94 0.59 -5.07
C TRP A 92 -12.64 1.38 -3.80
N VAL A 93 -12.52 2.70 -3.88
CA VAL A 93 -12.33 3.54 -2.68
C VAL A 93 -13.47 3.32 -1.69
N MET A 94 -14.72 3.33 -2.17
CA MET A 94 -15.89 3.11 -1.32
C MET A 94 -15.98 1.68 -0.75
N GLU A 95 -15.61 0.69 -1.56
CA GLU A 95 -15.60 -0.72 -1.14
C GLU A 95 -14.55 -0.98 -0.05
N PHE A 96 -13.37 -0.39 -0.17
CA PHE A 96 -12.24 -0.66 0.73
C PHE A 96 -12.07 0.40 1.84
N LYS A 97 -12.93 1.42 1.93
CA LYS A 97 -12.82 2.52 2.91
C LYS A 97 -12.72 2.07 4.37
N ASN A 98 -13.30 0.91 4.70
CA ASN A 98 -13.28 0.37 6.07
C ASN A 98 -11.93 -0.26 6.42
N ILE A 99 -11.22 -0.80 5.42
CA ILE A 99 -9.90 -1.40 5.59
C ILE A 99 -8.83 -0.32 5.42
N CYS A 100 -8.99 0.59 4.46
CA CYS A 100 -8.12 1.72 4.22
C CYS A 100 -8.55 2.93 5.07
N THR A 101 -8.25 2.88 6.36
CA THR A 101 -8.69 3.89 7.36
C THR A 101 -8.27 5.32 7.04
N TYR A 102 -7.19 5.51 6.28
CA TYR A 102 -6.71 6.81 5.82
C TYR A 102 -7.78 7.61 5.06
N TYR A 103 -8.74 6.93 4.41
CA TYR A 103 -9.88 7.57 3.74
C TYR A 103 -10.59 8.62 4.62
N LYS A 104 -10.75 8.34 5.92
CA LYS A 104 -11.41 9.23 6.89
C LYS A 104 -10.66 10.55 7.09
N PHE A 105 -9.34 10.51 7.00
CA PHE A 105 -8.47 11.65 7.30
C PHE A 105 -8.04 12.40 6.04
N ARG A 106 -8.23 11.81 4.86
CA ARG A 106 -7.74 12.35 3.58
C ARG A 106 -8.16 13.80 3.35
N ALA A 107 -9.42 14.16 3.62
CA ALA A 107 -9.91 15.52 3.42
C ALA A 107 -9.16 16.54 4.29
N MET A 108 -8.95 16.22 5.58
CA MET A 108 -8.18 17.04 6.51
C MET A 108 -6.71 17.15 6.08
N VAL A 109 -6.08 16.04 5.71
CA VAL A 109 -4.68 16.02 5.26
C VAL A 109 -4.50 16.87 4.00
N LEU A 110 -5.42 16.75 3.03
CA LEU A 110 -5.37 17.56 1.81
C LEU A 110 -5.53 19.05 2.09
N LYS A 111 -6.35 19.42 3.07
CA LYS A 111 -6.48 20.82 3.48
C LYS A 111 -5.17 21.38 4.04
N ASN A 112 -4.42 20.56 4.80
CA ASN A 112 -3.20 20.99 5.47
C ASN A 112 -1.97 20.95 4.56
N TYR A 113 -1.87 19.95 3.68
CA TYR A 113 -0.67 19.67 2.89
C TYR A 113 -0.84 19.83 1.37
N GLY A 114 -2.06 20.01 0.88
CA GLY A 114 -2.33 20.08 -0.55
C GLY A 114 -1.84 18.85 -1.29
N LYS A 115 -1.14 19.06 -2.42
CA LYS A 115 -0.53 17.98 -3.22
C LYS A 115 0.85 17.53 -2.69
N GLU A 116 1.44 18.23 -1.73
CA GLU A 116 2.77 17.95 -1.18
C GLU A 116 2.71 17.01 0.04
N ILE A 117 1.89 15.96 -0.08
CA ILE A 117 1.62 15.01 1.02
C ILE A 117 2.83 14.12 1.31
N ILE A 118 3.63 13.83 0.28
CA ILE A 118 4.83 13.01 0.39
C ILE A 118 6.04 13.92 0.44
N PHE A 119 6.77 13.89 1.55
CA PHE A 119 8.14 14.40 1.57
C PHE A 119 9.06 13.39 0.89
N GLY A 120 9.99 13.88 0.09
CA GLY A 120 11.03 13.04 -0.51
C GLY A 120 12.33 13.80 -0.67
N LYS A 121 13.43 13.20 -0.22
CA LYS A 121 14.78 13.74 -0.36
C LYS A 121 15.74 12.57 -0.57
N THR A 122 16.67 12.75 -1.49
CA THR A 122 17.75 11.78 -1.69
C THR A 122 18.93 12.21 -0.82
N PHE A 123 19.43 11.28 -0.01
CA PHE A 123 20.63 11.47 0.80
C PHE A 123 21.76 10.65 0.21
N GLU A 124 22.95 11.22 0.12
CA GLU A 124 24.11 10.51 -0.39
C GLU A 124 25.08 10.21 0.75
N HIS A 125 25.53 8.97 0.82
CA HIS A 125 26.54 8.55 1.78
C HIS A 125 27.45 7.50 1.14
N ARG A 126 28.77 7.74 1.17
CA ARG A 126 29.80 6.86 0.58
C ARG A 126 29.49 6.46 -0.88
N GLY A 127 28.99 7.42 -1.67
CA GLY A 127 28.61 7.20 -3.08
C GLY A 127 27.31 6.42 -3.28
N LEU A 128 26.59 6.06 -2.22
CA LEU A 128 25.26 5.44 -2.30
C LEU A 128 24.16 6.48 -2.08
N ALA A 129 23.14 6.46 -2.95
CA ALA A 129 21.98 7.33 -2.88
C ALA A 129 20.80 6.64 -2.17
N TYR A 130 20.37 7.20 -1.05
CA TYR A 130 19.24 6.76 -0.23
C TYR A 130 18.01 7.62 -0.51
N ASN A 131 17.00 7.04 -1.14
CA ASN A 131 15.75 7.73 -1.46
C ASN A 131 14.80 7.72 -0.25
N PHE A 132 14.96 8.69 0.63
CA PHE A 132 14.11 8.84 1.81
C PHE A 132 12.78 9.50 1.43
N LYS A 133 11.67 8.87 1.82
CA LYS A 133 10.32 9.39 1.60
C LYS A 133 9.42 9.03 2.77
N TYR A 134 8.56 9.95 3.17
CA TYR A 134 7.48 9.65 4.11
C TYR A 134 6.22 10.45 3.79
N HIS A 135 5.12 10.01 4.37
CA HIS A 135 3.82 10.63 4.17
C HIS A 135 3.50 11.56 5.35
N LYS A 136 3.53 12.88 5.12
CA LYS A 136 3.36 13.91 6.15
C LYS A 136 2.05 13.74 6.93
N GLY A 137 0.93 13.56 6.22
CA GLY A 137 -0.37 13.35 6.87
C GLY A 137 -0.45 12.10 7.76
N LYS A 138 0.09 10.96 7.33
CA LYS A 138 0.10 9.72 8.13
C LYS A 138 1.00 9.86 9.35
N LEU A 139 2.14 10.54 9.20
CA LEU A 139 3.04 10.83 10.32
C LEU A 139 2.31 11.64 11.39
N ASP A 140 1.64 12.74 11.00
CA ASP A 140 0.88 13.58 11.92
C ASP A 140 -0.24 12.81 12.62
N ILE A 141 -1.07 12.09 11.87
CA ILE A 141 -2.19 11.33 12.43
C ILE A 141 -1.68 10.28 13.43
N LEU A 142 -0.65 9.53 13.06
CA LEU A 142 -0.06 8.49 13.91
C LEU A 142 0.55 9.09 15.17
N CYS A 143 1.33 10.16 15.04
CA CYS A 143 2.07 10.73 16.17
C CYS A 143 1.15 11.48 17.13
N ASN A 144 0.17 12.23 16.61
CA ASN A 144 -0.79 12.95 17.45
C ASN A 144 -1.71 12.00 18.22
N SER A 145 -2.13 10.89 17.60
CA SER A 145 -3.01 9.89 18.26
C SER A 145 -2.30 9.05 19.33
N ASN A 146 -0.97 9.04 19.35
CA ASN A 146 -0.17 8.21 20.26
C ASN A 146 0.78 9.01 21.15
N GLU A 147 0.68 10.34 21.13
CA GLU A 147 1.58 11.25 21.88
C GLU A 147 3.07 11.06 21.55
N LEU A 148 3.37 10.69 20.31
CA LEU A 148 4.73 10.44 19.80
C LEU A 148 5.36 11.71 19.21
N SER A 149 5.36 12.82 19.96
CA SER A 149 5.89 14.10 19.48
C SER A 149 7.38 14.00 19.12
N SER A 150 8.15 13.27 19.92
CA SER A 150 9.59 13.02 19.71
C SER A 150 9.89 12.32 18.39
N LEU A 151 9.05 11.36 17.98
CA LEU A 151 9.18 10.66 16.70
C LEU A 151 8.89 11.60 15.52
N ARG A 152 7.85 12.43 15.64
CA ARG A 152 7.48 13.43 14.63
C ARG A 152 8.62 14.43 14.44
N GLU A 153 9.15 14.98 15.53
CA GLU A 153 10.29 15.90 15.51
C GLU A 153 11.51 15.25 14.87
N TYR A 154 11.84 14.02 15.28
CA TYR A 154 12.96 13.26 14.72
C TYR A 154 12.83 13.09 13.20
N ILE A 155 11.67 12.67 12.69
CA ILE A 155 11.46 12.50 11.24
C ILE A 155 11.50 13.85 10.52
N ASN A 156 10.90 14.89 11.09
CA ASN A 156 10.88 16.23 10.50
C ASN A 156 12.29 16.84 10.37
N ARG A 157 13.25 16.47 11.23
CA ARG A 157 14.66 16.93 11.10
C ARG A 157 15.28 16.55 9.75
N PHE A 158 14.84 15.45 9.14
CA PHE A 158 15.31 15.05 7.81
C PHE A 158 14.88 16.01 6.70
N GLU A 159 13.87 16.86 6.92
CA GLU A 159 13.52 17.93 5.99
C GLU A 159 14.69 18.93 5.86
N SER A 160 15.29 19.33 6.99
CA SER A 160 16.43 20.26 7.04
C SER A 160 17.74 19.65 6.57
N GLY A 161 17.94 18.34 6.71
CA GLY A 161 19.18 17.67 6.31
C GLY A 161 19.33 16.29 6.95
N CYS A 162 20.24 15.47 6.44
CA CYS A 162 20.56 14.23 7.14
C CYS A 162 21.33 14.59 8.42
N PRO A 163 20.94 14.08 9.61
CA PRO A 163 21.75 14.28 10.80
C PRO A 163 23.12 13.64 10.59
N ILE A 164 24.19 14.44 10.68
CA ILE A 164 25.57 14.08 10.33
C ILE A 164 25.99 12.78 11.06
N ARG A 165 25.60 12.64 12.33
CA ARG A 165 25.76 11.44 13.18
C ARG A 165 25.30 10.11 12.58
N PHE A 166 24.36 10.07 11.64
CA PHE A 166 23.93 8.79 11.02
C PHE A 166 25.02 8.08 10.24
N PHE A 167 26.07 8.83 9.92
CA PHE A 167 27.07 8.53 8.91
C PHE A 167 28.49 8.91 9.35
N GLU A 168 28.67 9.38 10.60
CA GLU A 168 29.96 9.78 11.19
C GLU A 168 30.84 8.58 11.56
N GLU A 169 30.24 7.50 12.07
CA GLU A 169 30.96 6.28 12.45
C GLU A 169 30.75 5.17 11.40
N ASP A 170 31.67 4.20 11.31
CA ASP A 170 31.57 3.03 10.42
C ASP A 170 30.39 2.09 10.74
N GLU A 171 29.56 2.47 11.71
CA GLU A 171 28.35 1.78 12.08
C GLU A 171 27.23 1.99 11.05
N ARG A 172 26.57 0.90 10.68
CA ARG A 172 25.34 0.97 9.87
C ARG A 172 24.31 1.78 10.64
N CYS A 173 23.50 2.58 9.95
CA CYS A 173 22.43 3.37 10.59
C CYS A 173 21.48 2.57 11.49
N SER A 174 21.40 1.24 11.32
CA SER A 174 20.64 0.32 12.19
C SER A 174 21.25 0.08 13.57
N GLN A 175 22.52 0.45 13.78
CA GLN A 175 23.25 0.25 15.03
C GLN A 175 23.16 1.47 15.96
N LEU A 176 22.80 2.64 15.41
CA LEU A 176 22.58 3.86 16.18
C LEU A 176 21.33 3.75 17.05
N MET A 177 21.52 3.87 18.37
CA MET A 177 20.43 3.93 19.33
C MET A 177 19.70 5.27 19.22
N ILE A 178 18.44 5.22 18.75
CA ILE A 178 17.57 6.40 18.69
C ILE A 178 16.73 6.45 19.97
N ASN A 179 16.97 7.44 20.81
CA ASN A 179 16.18 7.68 22.02
C ASN A 179 14.81 8.29 21.66
N ILE A 180 13.84 7.44 21.34
CA ILE A 180 12.44 7.83 21.13
C ILE A 180 11.74 7.80 22.48
N LYS A 181 11.57 8.97 23.11
CA LYS A 181 10.80 9.09 24.35
C LYS A 181 9.31 8.91 24.04
N ASN A 182 8.68 7.92 24.66
CA ASN A 182 7.24 7.76 24.69
C ASN A 182 6.70 8.55 25.89
N LYS A 183 5.71 9.42 25.67
CA LYS A 183 5.00 10.13 26.75
C LYS A 183 3.86 9.31 27.37
N ARG A 184 3.82 8.00 27.13
CA ARG A 184 2.85 7.13 27.77
C ARG A 184 3.25 6.92 29.22
N GLU A 185 2.65 7.72 30.10
CA GLU A 185 2.44 7.36 31.52
C GLU A 185 1.48 6.17 31.63
#